data_AF-A0A935SQ68-F1
#
_entry.id   AF-A0A935SQ68-F1
#
_cell.length_a   1.000
_cell.length_b   1.000
_cell.length_c   1.000
_cell.angle_alpha   90.00
_cell.angle_beta   90.00
_cell.angle_gamma   90.00
#
_symmetry.space_group_name_H-M   'P 1'
#
loop_
_entity.id
_entity.type
_entity.pdbx_description
1 polymer ?
#
loop_
_entity_poly.entity_id
_entity_poly.type
_entity_poly.pdbx_seq_one_letter_code
_entity_poly.pdbx_strand_id
1 'polypeptide(L)' 'MLLAGIDAQVFQESTGKLAKCFAGSNKIEQKLDLSPSGYSIINASLEQSESYDQRVIDFFRGALQN' A
#
# COMPACT_ATOMS: atom_id res chain seq x y z
N MET A 1 6.62 -2.79 2.11
CA MET A 1 5.48 -1.93 1.76
C MET A 1 4.47 -1.98 2.89
N LEU A 2 3.85 -0.87 3.24
CA LEU A 2 2.73 -0.78 4.16
C LEU A 2 1.57 -0.06 3.46
N LEU A 3 0.40 -0.69 3.45
CA LEU A 3 -0.73 -0.29 2.62
C LEU A 3 -1.98 -0.06 3.47
N ALA A 4 -2.64 1.07 3.27
CA ALA A 4 -3.98 1.34 3.79
C ALA A 4 -4.80 2.13 2.77
N GLY A 5 -6.12 1.92 2.80
CA GLY A 5 -7.07 2.60 1.93
C GLY A 5 -7.62 3.88 2.51
N ILE A 6 -8.08 4.79 1.64
CA ILE A 6 -8.79 6.01 2.03
C ILE A 6 -10.12 5.73 2.76
N ASP A 7 -10.68 4.54 2.53
CA ASP A 7 -11.99 4.09 2.97
C ASP A 7 -12.04 3.68 4.46
N ALA A 8 -10.89 3.48 5.10
CA ALA A 8 -10.81 3.05 6.49
C ALA A 8 -9.71 3.79 7.27
N GLN A 9 -10.05 4.97 7.81
CA GLN A 9 -9.12 5.82 8.56
C GLN A 9 -8.42 5.09 9.73
N VAL A 10 -9.13 4.24 10.46
CA VAL A 10 -8.56 3.45 11.56
C VAL A 10 -7.37 2.59 11.09
N PHE A 11 -7.46 2.03 9.88
CA PHE A 11 -6.37 1.24 9.30
C PHE A 11 -5.23 2.11 8.77
N GLN A 12 -5.50 3.34 8.31
CA GLN A 12 -4.43 4.29 7.96
C GLN A 12 -3.59 4.66 9.18
N GLU A 13 -4.25 4.98 10.29
CA GLU A 13 -3.58 5.37 11.53
C GLU A 13 -2.77 4.21 12.12
N SER A 14 -3.34 3.00 12.15
CA SER A 14 -2.62 1.82 12.66
C SER A 14 -1.44 1.44 11.76
N THR A 15 -1.60 1.50 10.44
CA THR A 15 -0.55 1.22 9.46
C THR A 15 0.57 2.25 9.53
N GLY A 16 0.24 3.54 9.66
CA GLY A 16 1.23 4.62 9.84
C GLY A 16 1.98 4.50 11.18
N LYS A 17 1.33 4.05 12.25
CA LYS A 17 2.01 3.74 13.52
C LYS A 17 2.95 2.54 13.38
N LEU A 18 2.52 1.48 12.70
CA LEU A 18 3.33 0.28 12.46
C LEU A 18 4.62 0.60 11.69
N ALA A 19 4.59 1.58 10.80
CA ALA A 19 5.79 2.01 10.07
C ALA A 19 6.95 2.43 10.99
N LYS A 20 6.64 2.99 12.17
CA LYS A 20 7.64 3.41 13.17
C LYS A 20 8.30 2.23 13.89
N CYS A 21 7.75 1.02 13.78
CA CYS A 21 8.29 -0.17 14.40
C CYS A 21 9.43 -0.81 13.59
N PHE A 22 9.60 -0.44 12.33
CA PHE A 22 10.69 -0.95 11.49
C PHE A 22 11.96 -0.11 11.71
N ALA A 23 13.11 -0.79 11.80
CA ALA A 23 14.40 -0.12 11.84
C ALA A 23 14.62 0.74 10.58
N GLY A 24 15.29 1.88 10.73
CA GLY A 24 15.53 2.83 9.62
C GLY A 24 16.41 2.28 8.48
N SER A 25 17.10 1.16 8.70
CA SER A 25 17.81 0.41 7.65
C SER A 25 16.87 -0.35 6.71
N ASN A 26 15.61 -0.56 7.10
CA ASN A 26 14.62 -1.20 6.23
C ASN A 26 14.08 -0.20 5.22
N LYS A 27 14.06 -0.57 3.93
CA LYS A 27 13.34 0.15 2.90
C LYS A 27 11.83 -0.04 3.09
N ILE A 28 11.19 0.84 3.83
CA ILE A 28 9.74 0.85 4.05
C ILE A 28 9.10 1.99 3.24
N GLU A 29 8.21 1.62 2.32
CA GLU A 29 7.33 2.56 1.63
C GLU A 29 5.92 2.47 2.20
N GLN A 30 5.33 3.61 2.52
CA GLN A 30 3.97 3.74 3.05
C GLN A 30 3.05 4.34 1.99
N LYS A 31 1.90 3.70 1.75
CA LYS A 31 0.80 4.24 0.93
C LYS A 31 -0.48 4.12 1.75
N LEU A 32 -0.95 5.25 2.29
CA LEU A 32 -2.11 5.29 3.20
C LEU A 32 -3.38 5.82 2.51
N ASP A 33 -3.25 6.29 1.28
CA ASP A 33 -4.28 6.96 0.48
C ASP A 33 -4.71 6.11 -0.72
N LEU A 34 -4.68 4.78 -0.60
CA LEU A 34 -5.05 3.90 -1.71
C LEU A 34 -6.55 3.94 -2.00
N SER A 35 -6.90 4.05 -3.28
CA SER A 35 -8.24 3.90 -3.82
C SER A 35 -8.17 3.30 -5.23
N PRO A 36 -8.60 2.05 -5.45
CA PRO A 36 -9.07 1.10 -4.43
C PRO A 36 -7.94 0.64 -3.50
N SER A 37 -8.31 0.14 -2.32
CA SER A 37 -7.39 -0.51 -1.39
C SER A 37 -7.48 -2.04 -1.53
N GLY A 38 -6.58 -2.79 -0.90
CA GLY A 38 -6.71 -4.26 -0.86
C GLY A 38 -8.03 -4.76 -0.28
N TYR A 39 -8.74 -3.92 0.49
CA TYR A 39 -10.08 -4.22 1.00
C TYR A 39 -11.18 -3.94 -0.02
N SER A 40 -11.11 -2.80 -0.73
CA SER A 40 -12.13 -2.38 -1.69
C SER A 40 -11.91 -2.86 -3.13
N ILE A 41 -10.75 -3.46 -3.44
CA ILE A 41 -10.39 -3.89 -4.79
C ILE A 41 -11.37 -4.90 -5.39
N ILE A 42 -12.02 -5.73 -4.56
CA ILE A 42 -13.03 -6.69 -5.01
C ILE A 42 -14.24 -6.05 -5.69
N ASN A 43 -14.51 -4.77 -5.40
CA ASN A 43 -15.62 -4.01 -5.95
C ASN A 43 -15.17 -2.96 -6.98
N ALA A 44 -13.87 -2.92 -7.30
CA ALA A 44 -13.30 -1.93 -8.20
C ALA A 44 -13.59 -2.29 -9.67
N SER A 45 -13.56 -1.27 -10.55
CA SER A 45 -13.53 -1.53 -11.99
C SER A 45 -12.22 -2.22 -12.39
N LEU A 46 -12.18 -2.84 -13.57
CA LEU A 46 -10.96 -3.46 -14.10
C LEU A 46 -9.79 -2.45 -14.15
N GLU A 47 -10.03 -1.25 -14.66
CA GLU A 47 -9.02 -0.18 -14.73
C GLU A 47 -8.49 0.22 -13.35
N GLN A 48 -9.37 0.30 -12.35
CA GLN A 48 -8.99 0.60 -10.98
C GLN A 48 -8.16 -0.53 -10.36
N SER A 49 -8.49 -1.79 -10.66
CA SER A 49 -7.71 -2.96 -10.24
C SER A 49 -6.31 -2.95 -10.86
N GLU A 50 -6.22 -2.69 -12.18
CA GLU A 50 -4.94 -2.61 -12.88
C GLU A 50 -4.04 -1.49 -12.33
N SER A 51 -4.62 -0.33 -12.00
CA SER A 51 -3.91 0.77 -11.37
C SER A 51 -3.36 0.40 -9.98
N TYR A 52 -4.12 -0.35 -9.19
CA TYR A 52 -3.64 -0.88 -7.91
C TYR A 52 -2.50 -1.88 -8.13
N ASP A 53 -2.68 -2.85 -9.04
CA ASP A 53 -1.68 -3.87 -9.34
C ASP A 53 -0.36 -3.26 -9.80
N GLN A 54 -0.42 -2.25 -10.68
CA GLN A 54 0.76 -1.55 -11.18
C GLN A 54 1.57 -0.90 -10.04
N ARG A 55 0.90 -0.28 -9.06
CA ARG A 55 1.57 0.30 -7.87
C ARG A 55 2.28 -0.76 -7.03
N VAL A 56 1.65 -1.93 -6.86
CA VAL A 56 2.25 -3.05 -6.11
C VAL A 56 3.44 -3.64 -6.88
N ILE A 57 3.31 -3.83 -8.19
CA ILE A 57 4.37 -4.31 -9.07
C ILE A 57 5.59 -3.39 -9.02
N ASP A 58 5.39 -2.07 -9.12
CA ASP A 58 6.49 -1.11 -9.12
C ASP A 58 7.21 -1.06 -7.77
N PHE A 59 6.49 -1.18 -6.65
CA PHE A 59 7.11 -1.36 -5.34
C PHE A 59 8.03 -2.59 -5.33
N PHE A 60 7.54 -3.75 -5.77
CA PHE A 60 8.34 -4.98 -5.74
C PHE A 60 9.51 -4.95 -6.73
N ARG A 61 9.36 -4.32 -7.90
CA ARG A 61 10.48 -4.09 -8.82
C ARG A 61 11.59 -3.30 -8.12
N GLY A 62 11.28 -2.19 -7.47
CA GLY A 62 12.27 -1.39 -6.75
C GLY A 62 12.86 -2.08 -5.50
N ALA A 63 12.06 -2.90 -4.81
CA ALA A 63 12.49 -3.59 -3.60
C ALA A 63 13.33 -4.86 -3.87
N LEU A 64 13.11 -5.53 -5.00
CA LEU A 64 13.75 -6.80 -5.36
C LEU A 64 14.87 -6.65 -6.40
N GLN A 65 14.99 -5.50 -7.05
CA GLN A 65 16.18 -5.18 -7.83
C GLN A 65 17.34 -4.91 -6.87
N ASN A 66 18.28 -5.84 -6.83
CA ASN A 66 19.57 -5.72 -6.14
C ASN A 66 20.39 -4.56 -6.70
#